data_AF-A0A5C3QWD0-F1
#
_entry.id   AF-A0A5C3QWD0-F1
#
_cell.length_a   1.000
_cell.length_b   1.000
_cell.length_c   1.000
_cell.angle_alpha   90.00
_cell.angle_beta   90.00
_cell.angle_gamma   90.00
#
_symmetry.space_group_name_H-M   'P 1'
#
loop_
_entity.id
_entity.type
_entity.pdbx_description
1 polymer ?
#
loop_
_entity_poly.entity_id
_entity_poly.type
_entity_poly.pdbx_seq_one_letter_code
_entity_poly.pdbx_strand_id
1 'polypeptide(L)'
;MKLAAIIALGFTAAVSARPAGSRMMYRRQALENGQDAIALNEGFKNLQEGGACTEGENACIGDRFAQCVNGALASQACAPGTICAALPLVNARGTSITCTTPDDVAARIGSTGAQAPPPGQDAPPPPEEEAPPPPPPVEEGNDGGNGDGGNNDGGDQTPPDGGANNNGEGGAAGNDAGNNGGGDPQTSLTLDPGVISQNFANDGQDVPADGQVPSLTSSNNFINFCLTSGLPLTNGQQNRDGSCNTAPIGMIPSVTNMPASKFANPKNGDVINGVKQPFTIVMNIARMQTGSFVNAQQNYFAAPQQLNDQGQIIGHSHVVIELLESLESTQVPDPNVFAFFKGVNTPAQGGQLTAEVNEGLDAGAYRLCSINAAANHQPIIVPVAQHGMIDDCVYFTVAA
;
A
#
# COMPACT_ATOMS: atom_id res chain seq x y z
N MET A 1 30.46 77.61 -10.00
CA MET A 1 30.53 76.16 -9.71
C MET A 1 29.34 75.77 -8.83
N LYS A 2 28.32 75.13 -9.40
CA LYS A 2 27.37 74.23 -8.70
C LYS A 2 26.90 73.23 -9.76
N LEU A 3 27.35 71.97 -9.68
CA LEU A 3 26.80 70.86 -10.46
C LEU A 3 25.78 70.14 -9.58
N ALA A 4 24.57 69.95 -10.11
CA ALA A 4 23.57 69.04 -9.57
C ALA A 4 23.67 67.72 -10.34
N ALA A 5 23.83 66.61 -9.62
CA ALA A 5 23.83 65.26 -10.17
C ALA A 5 22.41 64.67 -10.06
N ILE A 6 21.86 64.27 -11.19
CA ILE A 6 20.61 63.51 -11.30
C ILE A 6 20.99 62.03 -11.37
N ILE A 7 20.61 61.24 -10.35
CA ILE A 7 20.72 59.78 -10.37
C ILE A 7 19.35 59.21 -10.72
N ALA A 8 19.26 58.54 -11.86
CA ALA A 8 18.10 57.78 -12.29
C ALA A 8 18.17 56.36 -11.71
N LEU A 9 17.18 55.97 -10.90
CA LEU A 9 16.97 54.59 -10.46
C LEU A 9 16.20 53.83 -11.56
N GLY A 10 16.83 52.82 -12.16
CA GLY A 10 16.16 51.87 -13.05
C GLY A 10 15.49 50.76 -12.24
N PHE A 11 14.17 50.62 -12.37
CA PHE A 11 13.42 49.46 -11.91
C PHE A 11 13.55 48.33 -12.94
N THR A 12 14.30 47.27 -12.61
CA THR A 12 14.26 46.00 -13.34
C THR A 12 13.13 45.13 -12.78
N ALA A 13 12.08 44.92 -13.57
CA ALA A 13 11.05 43.93 -13.28
C ALA A 13 11.62 42.52 -13.56
N ALA A 14 11.86 41.73 -12.52
CA ALA A 14 12.16 40.32 -12.66
C ALA A 14 10.85 39.58 -13.00
N VAL A 15 10.71 39.17 -14.26
CA VAL A 15 9.66 38.22 -14.67
C VAL A 15 10.04 36.84 -14.13
N SER A 16 9.27 36.32 -13.19
CA SER A 16 9.40 34.93 -12.73
C SER A 16 8.94 33.99 -13.85
N ALA A 17 9.87 33.40 -14.60
CA ALA A 17 9.55 32.26 -15.45
C ALA A 17 9.29 31.04 -14.56
N ARG A 18 8.03 30.61 -14.46
CA ARG A 18 7.68 29.31 -13.86
C ARG A 18 8.32 28.18 -14.71
N PRO A 19 8.86 27.11 -14.10
CA PRO A 19 9.52 26.05 -14.87
C PRO A 19 8.48 25.25 -15.67
N ALA A 20 8.56 25.31 -17.00
CA ALA A 20 7.70 24.57 -17.92
C ALA A 20 8.09 23.08 -18.06
N GLY A 21 9.25 22.67 -17.53
CA GLY A 21 9.85 21.34 -17.73
C GLY A 21 9.06 20.19 -17.12
N SER A 22 8.68 20.27 -15.85
CA SER A 22 8.02 19.18 -15.12
C SER A 22 6.62 18.85 -15.69
N ARG A 23 5.90 19.88 -16.18
CA ARG A 23 4.58 19.69 -16.82
C ARG A 23 4.68 19.02 -18.17
N MET A 24 5.76 19.24 -18.91
CA MET A 24 5.95 18.64 -20.23
C MET A 24 6.35 17.17 -20.11
N MET A 25 7.19 16.82 -19.14
CA MET A 25 7.53 15.42 -18.84
C MET A 25 6.30 14.63 -18.37
N TYR A 26 5.49 15.18 -17.46
CA TYR A 26 4.28 14.51 -16.97
C TYR A 26 3.26 14.26 -18.08
N ARG A 27 3.05 15.22 -19.00
CA ARG A 27 2.16 15.02 -20.16
C ARG A 27 2.66 13.95 -21.12
N ARG A 28 3.97 13.88 -21.36
CA ARG A 28 4.55 12.81 -22.19
C ARG A 28 4.35 11.45 -21.51
N GLN A 29 4.59 11.37 -20.21
CA GLN A 29 4.39 10.13 -19.45
C GLN A 29 2.94 9.65 -19.50
N ALA A 30 1.99 10.55 -19.26
CA ALA A 30 0.58 10.22 -19.31
C ALA A 30 0.21 9.67 -20.69
N LEU A 31 0.68 10.31 -21.77
CA LEU A 31 0.45 9.87 -23.14
C LEU A 31 1.02 8.46 -23.41
N GLU A 32 2.26 8.21 -23.02
CA GLU A 32 2.92 6.88 -23.15
C GLU A 32 2.12 5.81 -22.39
N ASN A 33 1.78 6.05 -21.12
CA ASN A 33 0.97 5.11 -20.34
C ASN A 33 -0.40 4.83 -20.96
N GLY A 34 -1.02 5.86 -21.57
CA GLY A 34 -2.30 5.74 -22.26
C GLY A 34 -2.19 4.86 -23.50
N GLN A 35 -1.09 4.98 -24.25
CA GLN A 35 -0.81 4.15 -25.43
C GLN A 35 -0.55 2.69 -25.02
N ASP A 36 0.23 2.47 -23.97
CA ASP A 36 0.51 1.14 -23.43
C ASP A 36 -0.76 0.45 -22.94
N ALA A 37 -1.63 1.19 -22.25
CA ALA A 37 -2.93 0.67 -21.79
C ALA A 37 -3.83 0.25 -22.96
N ILE A 38 -3.84 1.02 -24.06
CA ILE A 38 -4.58 0.65 -25.27
C ILE A 38 -4.00 -0.63 -25.87
N ALA A 39 -2.66 -0.71 -25.99
CA ALA A 39 -1.98 -1.88 -26.56
C ALA A 39 -2.24 -3.16 -25.74
N LEU A 40 -2.16 -3.09 -24.41
CA LEU A 40 -2.47 -4.21 -23.53
C LEU A 40 -3.91 -4.68 -23.64
N ASN A 41 -4.87 -3.75 -23.63
CA ASN A 41 -6.28 -4.08 -23.80
C ASN A 41 -6.57 -4.74 -25.18
N GLU A 42 -5.83 -4.37 -26.22
CA GLU A 42 -5.92 -5.04 -27.52
C GLU A 42 -5.32 -6.45 -27.47
N GLY A 43 -4.15 -6.61 -26.85
CA GLY A 43 -3.48 -7.89 -26.69
C GLY A 43 -4.33 -8.92 -25.93
N PHE A 44 -5.08 -8.46 -24.92
CA PHE A 44 -5.96 -9.31 -24.11
C PHE A 44 -7.12 -9.94 -24.88
N LYS A 45 -7.51 -9.39 -26.04
CA LYS A 45 -8.65 -9.93 -26.82
C LYS A 45 -8.44 -11.36 -27.31
N ASN A 46 -7.19 -11.79 -27.42
CA ASN A 46 -6.84 -13.13 -27.91
C ASN A 46 -6.52 -14.12 -26.78
N LEU A 47 -6.57 -13.69 -25.51
CA LEU A 47 -6.28 -14.56 -24.37
C LEU A 47 -7.49 -15.43 -24.02
N GLN A 48 -7.20 -16.63 -23.50
CA GLN A 48 -8.18 -17.62 -23.11
C GLN A 48 -7.78 -18.26 -21.77
N GLU A 49 -8.78 -18.73 -21.04
CA GLU A 49 -8.56 -19.45 -19.79
C GLU A 49 -7.77 -20.73 -20.03
N GLY A 50 -6.79 -21.01 -19.16
CA GLY A 50 -5.84 -22.10 -19.35
C GLY A 50 -4.73 -21.82 -20.38
N GLY A 51 -4.68 -20.62 -20.97
CA GLY A 51 -3.57 -20.20 -21.82
C GLY A 51 -2.26 -20.14 -21.03
N ALA A 52 -1.15 -20.50 -21.68
CA ALA A 52 0.18 -20.43 -21.08
C ALA A 52 0.55 -18.98 -20.75
N CYS A 53 1.16 -18.79 -19.59
CA CYS A 53 1.57 -17.49 -19.09
C CYS A 53 2.75 -17.66 -18.13
N THR A 54 3.31 -16.53 -17.73
CA THR A 54 4.36 -16.45 -16.74
C THR A 54 3.78 -16.23 -15.35
N GLU A 55 4.26 -16.96 -14.35
CA GLU A 55 3.74 -16.87 -12.98
C GLU A 55 3.74 -15.43 -12.45
N GLY A 56 2.61 -14.97 -11.93
CA GLY A 56 2.43 -13.60 -11.44
C GLY A 56 1.97 -12.57 -12.48
N GLU A 57 1.94 -12.91 -13.77
CA GLU A 57 1.34 -12.05 -14.80
C GLU A 57 -0.16 -11.87 -14.54
N ASN A 58 -0.63 -10.64 -14.77
CA ASN A 58 -2.06 -10.32 -14.75
C ASN A 58 -2.52 -9.99 -16.18
N ALA A 59 -3.76 -10.33 -16.50
CA ALA A 59 -4.36 -10.10 -17.80
C ALA A 59 -5.87 -9.92 -17.70
N CYS A 60 -6.51 -9.64 -18.84
CA CYS A 60 -7.96 -9.73 -18.98
C CYS A 60 -8.33 -10.85 -19.95
N ILE A 61 -9.30 -11.69 -19.57
CA ILE A 61 -9.93 -12.67 -20.47
C ILE A 61 -11.39 -12.27 -20.64
N GLY A 62 -11.69 -11.61 -21.75
CA GLY A 62 -12.94 -10.85 -21.89
C GLY A 62 -13.07 -9.83 -20.75
N ASP A 63 -14.21 -9.79 -20.08
CA ASP A 63 -14.46 -8.87 -18.96
C ASP A 63 -13.93 -9.38 -17.60
N ARG A 64 -13.22 -10.51 -17.58
CA ARG A 64 -12.76 -11.18 -16.35
C ARG A 64 -11.31 -10.86 -16.07
N PHE A 65 -11.00 -10.62 -14.80
CA PHE A 65 -9.62 -10.47 -14.35
C PHE A 65 -8.94 -11.83 -14.33
N ALA A 66 -7.75 -11.94 -14.90
CA ALA A 66 -7.01 -13.18 -14.99
C ALA A 66 -5.62 -13.04 -14.35
N GLN A 67 -5.18 -14.09 -13.67
CA GLN A 67 -3.83 -14.21 -13.14
C GLN A 67 -3.21 -15.51 -13.61
N CYS A 68 -1.91 -15.48 -13.86
CA CYS A 68 -1.17 -16.70 -14.09
C CYS A 68 -0.96 -17.47 -12.78
N VAL A 69 -1.50 -18.69 -12.72
CA VAL A 69 -1.35 -19.60 -11.57
C VAL A 69 -0.91 -20.96 -12.09
N ASN A 70 0.26 -21.42 -11.65
CA ASN A 70 0.90 -22.65 -12.13
C ASN A 70 1.13 -22.64 -13.66
N GLY A 71 1.52 -21.49 -14.21
CA GLY A 71 1.80 -21.33 -15.65
C GLY A 71 0.57 -21.32 -16.57
N ALA A 72 -0.63 -21.22 -16.02
CA ALA A 72 -1.88 -21.14 -16.77
C ALA A 72 -2.76 -19.97 -16.29
N LEU A 73 -3.39 -19.25 -17.22
CA LEU A 73 -4.28 -18.13 -16.90
C LEU A 73 -5.57 -18.64 -16.25
N ALA A 74 -5.79 -18.27 -14.99
CA ALA A 74 -7.02 -18.52 -14.25
C ALA A 74 -7.82 -17.23 -14.12
N SER A 75 -9.13 -17.26 -14.40
CA SER A 75 -9.96 -16.06 -14.47
C SER A 75 -11.02 -15.95 -13.37
N GLN A 76 -11.16 -14.76 -12.78
CA GLN A 76 -12.21 -14.41 -11.83
C GLN A 76 -13.14 -13.34 -12.43
N ALA A 77 -14.45 -13.50 -12.21
CA ALA A 77 -15.42 -12.51 -12.61
C ALA A 77 -15.19 -11.19 -11.88
N CYS A 78 -15.21 -10.08 -12.61
CA CYS A 78 -15.33 -8.76 -12.02
C CYS A 78 -16.74 -8.58 -11.40
N ALA A 79 -16.87 -7.64 -10.46
CA ALA A 79 -18.16 -7.33 -9.85
C ALA A 79 -19.17 -6.85 -10.91
N PRO A 80 -20.49 -7.04 -10.71
CA PRO A 80 -21.50 -6.58 -11.66
C PRO A 80 -21.33 -5.10 -12.03
N GLY A 81 -21.35 -4.80 -13.33
CA GLY A 81 -21.14 -3.45 -13.85
C GLY A 81 -19.67 -3.04 -14.04
N THR A 82 -18.72 -3.94 -13.76
CA THR A 82 -17.29 -3.72 -14.01
C THR A 82 -16.73 -4.74 -15.01
N ILE A 83 -15.67 -4.34 -15.71
CA ILE A 83 -14.89 -5.10 -16.68
C ILE A 83 -13.42 -5.09 -16.27
N CYS A 84 -12.67 -6.12 -16.63
CA CYS A 84 -11.22 -6.08 -16.55
C CYS A 84 -10.65 -5.18 -17.66
N ALA A 85 -9.77 -4.25 -17.29
CA ALA A 85 -9.02 -3.45 -18.26
C ALA A 85 -7.64 -3.06 -17.72
N ALA A 86 -6.68 -2.88 -18.64
CA ALA A 86 -5.45 -2.14 -18.39
C ALA A 86 -5.75 -0.63 -18.40
N LEU A 87 -5.27 0.08 -17.39
CA LEU A 87 -5.46 1.52 -17.19
C LEU A 87 -4.11 2.21 -17.08
N PRO A 88 -3.95 3.42 -17.65
CA PRO A 88 -2.72 4.18 -17.51
C PRO A 88 -2.48 4.54 -16.04
N LEU A 89 -1.25 4.36 -15.57
CA LEU A 89 -0.85 4.92 -14.28
C LEU A 89 -0.81 6.45 -14.42
N VAL A 90 -1.32 7.14 -13.40
CA VAL A 90 -1.41 8.61 -13.41
C VAL A 90 -0.11 9.24 -12.91
N ASN A 91 0.54 8.54 -11.99
CA ASN A 91 1.57 9.08 -11.10
C ASN A 91 2.93 8.38 -11.24
N ALA A 92 2.99 7.40 -12.13
CA ALA A 92 4.14 6.54 -12.38
C ALA A 92 4.17 6.15 -13.85
N ARG A 93 5.29 5.62 -14.34
CA ARG A 93 5.34 5.00 -15.67
C ARG A 93 4.61 3.66 -15.67
N GLY A 94 3.94 3.33 -16.78
CA GLY A 94 3.30 2.04 -17.02
C GLY A 94 1.79 2.02 -16.80
N THR A 95 1.27 0.81 -16.62
CA THR A 95 -0.17 0.51 -16.57
C THR A 95 -0.53 -0.35 -15.37
N SER A 96 -1.81 -0.42 -15.04
CA SER A 96 -2.36 -1.33 -14.03
C SER A 96 -3.55 -2.07 -14.60
N ILE A 97 -3.69 -3.36 -14.29
CA ILE A 97 -4.83 -4.18 -14.72
C ILE A 97 -5.78 -4.34 -13.53
N THR A 98 -7.06 -4.01 -13.71
CA THR A 98 -8.05 -4.09 -12.63
C THR A 98 -9.46 -4.23 -13.18
N CYS A 99 -10.39 -4.67 -12.34
CA CYS A 99 -11.82 -4.49 -12.59
C CYS A 99 -12.20 -3.02 -12.41
N THR A 100 -12.82 -2.40 -13.41
CA THR A 100 -13.33 -1.02 -13.38
C THR A 100 -14.56 -0.86 -14.29
N THR A 101 -15.18 0.32 -14.40
CA THR A 101 -16.29 0.54 -15.33
C THR A 101 -15.77 0.91 -16.73
N PRO A 102 -16.52 0.60 -17.81
CA PRO A 102 -16.17 1.05 -19.17
C PRO A 102 -15.98 2.57 -19.27
N ASP A 103 -16.77 3.34 -18.53
CA ASP A 103 -16.66 4.80 -18.47
C ASP A 103 -15.34 5.26 -17.83
N ASP A 104 -14.86 4.59 -16.78
CA ASP A 104 -13.57 4.88 -16.16
C ASP A 104 -12.40 4.56 -17.10
N VAL A 105 -12.49 3.46 -17.86
CA VAL A 105 -11.49 3.14 -18.90
C VAL A 105 -11.41 4.28 -19.92
N ALA A 106 -12.56 4.69 -20.46
CA ALA A 106 -12.63 5.75 -21.46
C ALA A 106 -12.14 7.10 -20.91
N ALA A 107 -12.52 7.45 -19.69
CA ALA A 107 -12.11 8.69 -19.05
C ALA A 107 -10.59 8.72 -18.79
N ARG A 108 -10.03 7.65 -18.22
CA ARG A 108 -8.61 7.59 -17.86
C ARG A 108 -7.72 7.54 -19.08
N ILE A 109 -8.04 6.70 -20.08
CA ILE A 109 -7.28 6.67 -21.34
C ILE A 109 -7.45 8.02 -22.07
N GLY A 110 -8.67 8.54 -22.19
CA GLY A 110 -8.93 9.83 -22.85
C GLY A 110 -8.18 11.02 -22.22
N SER A 111 -8.03 11.02 -20.89
CA SER A 111 -7.32 12.08 -20.16
C SER A 111 -5.83 12.19 -20.49
N THR A 112 -5.24 11.11 -21.02
CA THR A 112 -3.83 11.08 -21.44
C THR A 112 -3.60 11.72 -22.81
N GLY A 113 -4.66 11.86 -23.62
CA GLY A 113 -4.56 12.22 -25.03
C GLY A 113 -4.17 11.04 -25.96
N ALA A 114 -4.02 9.83 -25.44
CA ALA A 114 -3.76 8.64 -26.24
C ALA A 114 -4.94 8.32 -27.16
N GLN A 115 -4.61 7.88 -28.37
CA GLN A 115 -5.55 7.43 -29.39
C GLN A 115 -5.07 6.06 -29.87
N ALA A 116 -6.00 5.20 -30.28
CA ALA A 116 -5.65 3.93 -30.89
C ALA A 116 -4.78 4.15 -32.14
N PRO A 117 -3.77 3.29 -32.40
CA PRO A 117 -3.00 3.38 -33.63
C PRO A 117 -3.92 3.28 -34.85
N PRO A 118 -3.58 3.93 -35.98
CA PRO A 118 -4.33 3.75 -37.22
C PRO A 118 -4.33 2.26 -37.63
N PRO A 119 -5.40 1.75 -38.26
CA PRO A 119 -5.47 0.36 -38.70
C PRO A 119 -4.26 0.00 -39.57
N GLY A 120 -3.51 -1.04 -39.18
CA GLY A 120 -2.35 -1.55 -39.93
C GLY A 120 -0.97 -1.10 -39.44
N GLN A 121 -0.86 -0.47 -38.27
CA GLN A 121 0.40 -0.36 -37.52
C GLN A 121 0.32 -1.25 -36.28
N ASP A 122 1.19 -2.26 -36.20
CA ASP A 122 1.31 -3.07 -35.00
C ASP A 122 1.72 -2.18 -33.83
N ALA A 123 1.05 -2.37 -32.69
CA ALA A 123 1.49 -1.77 -31.44
C ALA A 123 2.93 -2.20 -31.16
N PRO A 124 3.77 -1.34 -30.55
CA PRO A 124 5.04 -1.81 -29.99
C PRO A 124 4.73 -3.00 -29.07
N PRO A 125 5.55 -4.07 -29.10
CA PRO A 125 5.35 -5.19 -28.19
C PRO A 125 5.33 -4.64 -26.75
N PRO A 126 4.50 -5.20 -25.86
CA PRO A 126 4.56 -4.83 -24.45
C PRO A 126 6.01 -4.99 -23.97
N PRO A 127 6.51 -4.13 -23.06
CA PRO A 127 7.76 -4.41 -22.38
C PRO A 127 7.63 -5.82 -21.77
N GLU A 128 8.55 -6.72 -22.11
CA GLU A 128 8.56 -8.09 -21.61
C GLU A 128 8.62 -8.04 -20.08
N GLU A 129 7.53 -8.42 -19.41
CA GLU A 129 7.54 -8.67 -17.98
C GLU A 129 8.32 -9.99 -17.79
N GLU A 130 9.59 -9.89 -17.38
CA GLU A 130 10.43 -11.07 -17.17
C GLU A 130 9.81 -12.00 -16.12
N ALA A 131 9.67 -13.28 -16.51
CA ALA A 131 9.19 -14.33 -15.65
C ALA A 131 10.05 -14.55 -14.40
N PRO A 132 9.45 -14.77 -13.22
CA PRO A 132 10.22 -15.18 -12.06
C PRO A 132 10.88 -16.54 -12.34
N PRO A 133 12.13 -16.75 -11.89
CA PRO A 133 12.84 -18.01 -12.12
C PRO A 133 12.10 -19.18 -11.44
N PRO A 134 12.12 -20.38 -12.04
CA PRO A 134 11.41 -21.54 -11.50
C PRO A 134 11.93 -21.93 -10.11
N PRO A 135 11.06 -22.44 -9.21
CA PRO A 135 11.48 -22.92 -7.90
C PRO A 135 12.46 -24.10 -8.01
N PRO A 136 13.37 -24.28 -7.04
CA PRO A 136 14.29 -25.42 -7.03
C PRO A 136 13.54 -26.76 -6.92
N PRO A 137 14.10 -27.87 -7.44
CA PRO A 137 13.42 -29.16 -7.46
C PRO A 137 13.15 -29.68 -6.05
N VAL A 138 11.93 -30.15 -5.82
CA VAL A 138 11.55 -30.87 -4.61
C VAL A 138 12.08 -32.30 -4.72
N GLU A 139 12.96 -32.72 -3.81
CA GLU A 139 13.37 -34.13 -3.72
C GLU A 139 12.22 -34.99 -3.18
N GLU A 140 11.90 -36.07 -3.91
CA GLU A 140 10.95 -37.10 -3.51
C GLU A 140 11.44 -37.88 -2.29
N GLY A 141 10.83 -37.62 -1.14
CA GLY A 141 10.91 -38.48 0.04
C GLY A 141 9.91 -39.63 -0.05
N ASN A 142 10.42 -40.80 -0.41
CA ASN A 142 9.75 -42.09 -0.46
C ASN A 142 9.55 -42.64 0.97
N ASP A 143 8.32 -42.93 1.39
CA ASP A 143 8.06 -43.90 2.47
C ASP A 143 6.73 -44.63 2.25
N GLY A 144 6.85 -45.97 2.21
CA GLY A 144 5.82 -46.92 1.84
C GLY A 144 4.77 -47.18 2.91
N GLY A 145 3.60 -47.64 2.44
CA GLY A 145 2.41 -47.82 3.25
C GLY A 145 2.23 -49.18 3.95
N ASN A 146 1.11 -49.24 4.69
CA ASN A 146 0.19 -50.35 4.98
C ASN A 146 -0.84 -49.77 5.98
N GLY A 147 -2.16 -49.92 5.93
CA GLY A 147 -3.06 -50.87 5.26
C GLY A 147 -4.14 -51.30 6.29
N ASP A 148 -5.41 -51.32 5.86
CA ASP A 148 -6.65 -51.77 6.54
C ASP A 148 -7.24 -50.90 7.67
N GLY A 149 -8.56 -50.62 7.76
CA GLY A 149 -9.74 -51.15 7.07
C GLY A 149 -10.89 -51.34 8.09
N GLY A 150 -12.11 -50.87 7.81
CA GLY A 150 -13.33 -51.37 8.51
C GLY A 150 -14.43 -50.35 8.85
N ASN A 151 -15.55 -50.45 8.10
CA ASN A 151 -16.88 -49.88 8.36
C ASN A 151 -17.55 -50.35 9.68
N ASN A 152 -18.48 -49.55 10.23
CA ASN A 152 -19.93 -49.87 10.34
C ASN A 152 -20.72 -48.84 11.20
N ASP A 153 -21.58 -48.09 10.52
CA ASP A 153 -23.06 -48.00 10.58
C ASP A 153 -23.89 -48.13 11.89
N GLY A 154 -25.00 -47.36 11.92
CA GLY A 154 -26.23 -47.56 12.72
C GLY A 154 -26.46 -46.52 13.85
N GLY A 155 -27.27 -45.46 13.67
CA GLY A 155 -28.73 -45.42 13.87
C GLY A 155 -29.06 -44.87 15.28
N ASP A 156 -30.07 -44.07 15.62
CA ASP A 156 -31.36 -43.75 15.02
C ASP A 156 -32.03 -42.61 15.87
N GLN A 157 -33.04 -41.94 15.28
CA GLN A 157 -34.18 -41.18 15.83
C GLN A 157 -34.16 -39.64 16.00
N THR A 158 -35.01 -39.05 15.16
CA THR A 158 -35.57 -37.70 15.08
C THR A 158 -36.83 -37.51 15.98
N PRO A 159 -37.35 -36.26 16.14
CA PRO A 159 -38.21 -35.73 17.23
C PRO A 159 -39.73 -35.78 16.84
N PRO A 160 -40.76 -34.99 17.32
CA PRO A 160 -40.81 -33.69 18.03
C PRO A 160 -42.00 -33.46 19.02
N ASP A 161 -42.14 -32.21 19.53
CA ASP A 161 -43.36 -31.34 19.43
C ASP A 161 -43.75 -30.56 20.72
N GLY A 162 -44.29 -29.34 20.53
CA GLY A 162 -45.18 -28.67 21.48
C GLY A 162 -44.75 -27.30 22.03
N GLY A 163 -45.23 -26.21 21.41
CA GLY A 163 -45.13 -24.84 21.95
C GLY A 163 -46.24 -24.46 22.94
N ALA A 164 -46.08 -23.33 23.65
CA ALA A 164 -47.14 -22.41 24.04
C ALA A 164 -46.59 -21.13 24.73
N ASN A 165 -47.19 -20.01 24.33
CA ASN A 165 -46.97 -18.64 24.80
C ASN A 165 -47.53 -18.41 26.22
N ASN A 166 -47.00 -17.42 26.94
CA ASN A 166 -47.82 -16.55 27.80
C ASN A 166 -47.20 -15.17 28.01
N ASN A 167 -48.03 -14.16 27.75
CA ASN A 167 -47.78 -12.74 27.88
C ASN A 167 -48.13 -12.29 29.32
N GLY A 168 -47.34 -11.39 29.90
CA GLY A 168 -47.64 -10.73 31.19
C GLY A 168 -46.86 -9.43 31.32
N GLU A 169 -47.52 -8.30 31.06
CA GLU A 169 -47.01 -6.94 31.24
C GLU A 169 -47.00 -6.51 32.73
N GLY A 170 -46.05 -5.66 33.12
CA GLY A 170 -46.26 -4.74 34.27
C GLY A 170 -45.07 -4.42 35.19
N GLY A 171 -44.05 -3.70 34.68
CA GLY A 171 -43.32 -2.57 35.31
C GLY A 171 -42.66 -2.68 36.70
N ALA A 172 -41.34 -2.47 36.75
CA ALA A 172 -40.67 -1.43 37.57
C ALA A 172 -39.14 -1.44 37.36
N ALA A 173 -38.55 -0.25 37.40
CA ALA A 173 -37.15 0.06 37.19
C ALA A 173 -36.17 -0.83 37.98
N GLY A 174 -35.20 -1.40 37.25
CA GLY A 174 -33.96 -1.95 37.77
C GLY A 174 -32.86 -1.60 36.80
N ASN A 175 -31.77 -1.02 37.31
CA ASN A 175 -30.57 -0.66 36.56
C ASN A 175 -30.14 -1.79 35.62
N ASP A 176 -30.10 -1.54 34.31
CA ASP A 176 -29.38 -2.37 33.33
C ASP A 176 -27.86 -2.14 33.46
N ALA A 177 -27.34 -2.40 34.66
CA ALA A 177 -25.94 -2.69 34.87
C ALA A 177 -25.74 -4.19 34.70
N GLY A 178 -25.26 -4.59 33.53
CA GLY A 178 -24.62 -5.89 33.33
C GLY A 178 -25.51 -6.96 32.73
N ASN A 179 -25.75 -6.87 31.42
CA ASN A 179 -25.87 -8.07 30.60
C ASN A 179 -24.59 -8.25 29.76
N ASN A 180 -23.43 -8.26 30.42
CA ASN A 180 -22.18 -8.75 29.82
C ASN A 180 -22.18 -10.29 29.97
N GLY A 181 -23.14 -10.93 29.30
CA GLY A 181 -23.38 -12.36 29.38
C GLY A 181 -22.42 -13.13 28.47
N GLY A 182 -21.22 -13.43 28.95
CA GLY A 182 -20.42 -14.61 28.58
C GLY A 182 -20.08 -14.84 27.10
N GLY A 183 -20.22 -13.84 26.24
CA GLY A 183 -19.80 -13.91 24.84
C GLY A 183 -18.30 -13.66 24.67
N ASP A 184 -17.74 -14.09 23.53
CA ASP A 184 -16.36 -13.76 23.15
C ASP A 184 -16.19 -12.24 23.04
N PRO A 185 -15.35 -11.59 23.88
CA PRO A 185 -15.11 -10.15 23.82
C PRO A 185 -14.71 -9.65 22.43
N GLN A 186 -14.10 -10.49 21.59
CA GLN A 186 -13.68 -10.13 20.24
C GLN A 186 -14.82 -10.01 19.23
N THR A 187 -16.03 -10.44 19.59
CA THR A 187 -17.25 -10.27 18.77
C THR A 187 -18.26 -9.31 19.40
N SER A 188 -17.92 -8.77 20.58
CA SER A 188 -18.80 -7.84 21.30
C SER A 188 -18.84 -6.47 20.62
N LEU A 189 -20.02 -5.84 20.68
CA LEU A 189 -20.22 -4.43 20.29
C LEU A 189 -20.11 -3.48 21.49
N THR A 190 -19.85 -4.00 22.70
CA THR A 190 -19.62 -3.22 23.92
C THR A 190 -18.14 -3.24 24.30
N LEU A 191 -17.63 -2.11 24.79
CA LEU A 191 -16.25 -2.03 25.26
C LEU A 191 -16.07 -2.86 26.53
N ASP A 192 -15.13 -3.81 26.49
CA ASP A 192 -14.78 -4.60 27.67
C ASP A 192 -14.08 -3.70 28.72
N PRO A 193 -14.52 -3.68 29.99
CA PRO A 193 -13.85 -2.91 31.04
C PRO A 193 -12.36 -3.21 31.21
N GLY A 194 -11.93 -4.44 30.90
CA GLY A 194 -10.55 -4.90 31.03
C GLY A 194 -9.57 -4.27 30.04
N VAL A 195 -10.06 -3.68 28.94
CA VAL A 195 -9.21 -2.97 27.98
C VAL A 195 -9.21 -1.45 28.16
N ILE A 196 -9.98 -0.88 29.11
CA ILE A 196 -10.08 0.57 29.31
C ILE A 196 -8.74 1.17 29.75
N SER A 197 -8.20 2.08 28.94
CA SER A 197 -6.99 2.84 29.20
C SER A 197 -7.31 4.07 30.05
N GLN A 198 -7.23 3.93 31.37
CA GLN A 198 -7.58 4.99 32.32
C GLN A 198 -6.82 6.31 32.09
N ASN A 199 -5.56 6.22 31.63
CA ASN A 199 -4.74 7.40 31.35
C ASN A 199 -5.24 8.24 30.17
N PHE A 200 -6.15 7.74 29.33
CA PHE A 200 -6.74 8.55 28.26
C PHE A 200 -7.67 9.63 28.80
N ALA A 201 -8.04 9.62 30.09
CA ALA A 201 -8.78 10.71 30.73
C ALA A 201 -7.89 11.92 31.09
N ASN A 202 -6.56 11.81 30.92
CA ASN A 202 -5.59 12.86 31.20
C ASN A 202 -5.12 13.50 29.88
N ASP A 203 -5.14 14.83 29.81
CA ASP A 203 -4.76 15.60 28.62
C ASP A 203 -3.25 15.94 28.57
N GLY A 204 -2.49 15.54 29.59
CA GLY A 204 -1.06 15.74 29.73
C GLY A 204 -0.66 17.10 30.30
N GLN A 205 -1.60 17.96 30.72
CA GLN A 205 -1.31 19.34 31.14
C GLN A 205 -1.06 19.51 32.64
N ASP A 206 -0.88 18.42 33.40
CA ASP A 206 -0.58 18.48 34.84
C ASP A 206 0.75 19.20 35.15
N VAL A 207 1.75 19.02 34.28
CA VAL A 207 3.03 19.76 34.28
C VAL A 207 3.36 20.15 32.83
N PRO A 208 2.88 21.31 32.35
CA PRO A 208 3.01 21.68 30.95
C PRO A 208 4.44 22.10 30.61
N ALA A 209 4.95 21.64 29.47
CA ALA A 209 6.12 22.20 28.82
C ALA A 209 5.74 23.43 27.97
N ASP A 210 6.69 24.34 27.74
CA ASP A 210 6.46 25.52 26.90
C ASP A 210 6.01 25.12 25.49
N GLY A 211 4.84 25.62 25.08
CA GLY A 211 4.23 25.31 23.79
C GLY A 211 3.45 23.99 23.72
N GLN A 212 3.32 23.25 24.82
CA GLN A 212 2.52 22.03 24.88
C GLN A 212 1.02 22.31 24.76
N VAL A 213 0.36 21.58 23.87
CA VAL A 213 -1.10 21.60 23.70
C VAL A 213 -1.73 20.39 24.41
N PRO A 214 -2.96 20.51 24.95
CA PRO A 214 -3.64 19.38 25.56
C PRO A 214 -3.94 18.28 24.55
N SER A 215 -3.79 17.02 24.96
CA SER A 215 -4.33 15.88 24.22
C SER A 215 -5.85 15.86 24.30
N LEU A 216 -6.49 15.27 23.28
CA LEU A 216 -7.86 14.80 23.45
C LEU A 216 -7.91 13.75 24.56
N THR A 217 -9.04 13.70 25.28
CA THR A 217 -9.27 12.73 26.34
C THR A 217 -10.44 11.79 26.02
N SER A 218 -10.41 10.58 26.56
CA SER A 218 -11.49 9.61 26.44
C SER A 218 -11.57 8.69 27.66
N SER A 219 -12.80 8.34 28.06
CA SER A 219 -13.07 7.30 29.06
C SER A 219 -13.50 5.97 28.43
N ASN A 220 -13.52 5.87 27.10
CA ASN A 220 -13.96 4.69 26.35
C ASN A 220 -12.99 4.33 25.20
N ASN A 221 -11.70 4.62 25.40
CA ASN A 221 -10.63 4.34 24.44
C ASN A 221 -10.87 4.88 23.02
N PHE A 222 -11.60 5.99 22.88
CA PHE A 222 -11.95 6.57 21.60
C PHE A 222 -12.70 5.62 20.65
N ILE A 223 -13.40 4.59 21.17
CA ILE A 223 -14.11 3.60 20.33
C ILE A 223 -15.13 4.23 19.36
N ASN A 224 -15.70 5.37 19.73
CA ASN A 224 -16.65 6.13 18.90
C ASN A 224 -16.04 7.35 18.20
N PHE A 225 -14.71 7.51 18.18
CA PHE A 225 -14.05 8.72 17.68
C PHE A 225 -14.48 9.10 16.26
N CYS A 226 -14.61 8.11 15.37
CA CYS A 226 -14.99 8.37 13.99
C CYS A 226 -16.44 8.84 13.82
N LEU A 227 -17.34 8.60 14.80
CA LEU A 227 -18.77 8.93 14.69
C LEU A 227 -19.01 10.42 14.44
N THR A 228 -18.18 11.28 15.02
CA THR A 228 -18.32 12.73 14.94
C THR A 228 -17.27 13.38 14.03
N SER A 229 -16.44 12.58 13.36
CA SER A 229 -15.38 13.08 12.48
C SER A 229 -15.90 13.75 11.21
N GLY A 230 -17.12 13.38 10.77
CA GLY A 230 -17.70 13.80 9.49
C GLY A 230 -17.05 13.14 8.27
N LEU A 231 -16.09 12.23 8.46
CA LEU A 231 -15.40 11.49 7.41
C LEU A 231 -16.02 10.11 7.22
N PRO A 232 -15.95 9.53 6.01
CA PRO A 232 -16.30 8.12 5.80
C PRO A 232 -15.37 7.21 6.61
N LEU A 233 -15.84 6.02 6.96
CA LEU A 233 -15.02 5.02 7.66
C LEU A 233 -14.02 4.38 6.68
N THR A 234 -12.80 4.10 7.13
CA THR A 234 -11.78 3.43 6.30
C THR A 234 -12.25 2.04 5.84
N ASN A 235 -12.82 1.23 6.73
CA ASN A 235 -13.44 -0.07 6.41
C ASN A 235 -12.60 -1.00 5.50
N GLY A 236 -11.28 -1.02 5.68
CA GLY A 236 -10.38 -1.84 4.87
C GLY A 236 -10.11 -1.33 3.45
N GLN A 237 -10.61 -0.14 3.09
CA GLN A 237 -10.54 0.42 1.75
C GLN A 237 -9.52 1.57 1.66
N GLN A 238 -8.93 1.74 0.49
CA GLN A 238 -8.10 2.90 0.17
C GLN A 238 -8.97 4.11 -0.24
N ASN A 239 -9.50 4.81 0.75
CA ASN A 239 -10.30 6.02 0.53
C ASN A 239 -9.40 7.22 0.19
N ARG A 240 -9.35 7.58 -1.10
CA ARG A 240 -8.46 8.63 -1.62
C ARG A 240 -8.86 10.06 -1.21
N ASP A 241 -10.13 10.26 -0.86
CA ASP A 241 -10.67 11.55 -0.40
C ASP A 241 -10.51 11.76 1.13
N GLY A 242 -9.83 10.82 1.81
CA GLY A 242 -9.68 10.80 3.26
C GLY A 242 -10.75 9.96 3.96
N SER A 243 -10.42 9.43 5.14
CA SER A 243 -11.34 8.62 5.96
C SER A 243 -10.90 8.60 7.42
N CYS A 244 -11.78 8.13 8.31
CA CYS A 244 -11.46 7.84 9.70
C CYS A 244 -11.35 6.33 9.91
N ASN A 245 -10.19 5.87 10.40
CA ASN A 245 -9.98 4.45 10.67
C ASN A 245 -10.46 4.07 12.07
N THR A 246 -11.26 3.01 12.15
CA THR A 246 -11.82 2.49 13.41
C THR A 246 -10.98 1.38 14.02
N ALA A 247 -10.02 0.82 13.29
CA ALA A 247 -9.15 -0.22 13.83
C ALA A 247 -8.17 0.37 14.86
N PRO A 248 -7.95 -0.30 16.01
CA PRO A 248 -6.87 0.06 16.92
C PRO A 248 -5.51 0.06 16.21
N ILE A 249 -4.59 0.92 16.66
CA ILE A 249 -3.26 1.02 16.05
C ILE A 249 -2.40 -0.24 16.23
N GLY A 250 -2.57 -0.95 17.36
CA GLY A 250 -1.99 -2.27 17.62
C GLY A 250 -0.91 -2.34 18.70
N MET A 251 -0.22 -3.48 18.71
CA MET A 251 0.81 -3.79 19.69
C MET A 251 2.09 -3.02 19.41
N ILE A 252 2.74 -2.52 20.46
CA ILE A 252 3.93 -1.68 20.37
C ILE A 252 5.14 -2.51 20.84
N PRO A 253 6.25 -2.58 20.07
CA PRO A 253 7.42 -3.34 20.49
C PRO A 253 8.11 -2.69 21.69
N SER A 254 9.00 -3.43 22.35
CA SER A 254 9.91 -2.84 23.34
C SER A 254 10.97 -1.95 22.66
N VAL A 255 11.62 -1.08 23.44
CA VAL A 255 12.71 -0.21 22.95
C VAL A 255 13.85 -1.02 22.31
N THR A 256 14.15 -2.21 22.83
CA THR A 256 15.19 -3.09 22.27
C THR A 256 14.81 -3.70 20.93
N ASN A 257 13.51 -3.82 20.65
CA ASN A 257 12.93 -4.38 19.43
C ASN A 257 12.46 -3.33 18.41
N MET A 258 12.78 -2.05 18.61
CA MET A 258 12.49 -1.04 17.61
C MET A 258 13.22 -1.36 16.28
N PRO A 259 12.51 -1.36 15.14
CA PRO A 259 13.15 -1.57 13.84
C PRO A 259 14.22 -0.52 13.54
N ALA A 260 15.14 -0.87 12.66
CA ALA A 260 16.05 0.08 12.03
C ALA A 260 16.38 -0.40 10.61
N SER A 261 16.55 0.54 9.69
CA SER A 261 16.95 0.24 8.32
C SER A 261 18.06 1.19 7.82
N LYS A 262 18.79 0.76 6.80
CA LYS A 262 19.79 1.57 6.10
C LYS A 262 19.97 1.08 4.66
N PHE A 263 19.90 1.98 3.68
CA PHE A 263 20.22 1.64 2.30
C PHE A 263 21.72 1.32 2.16
N ALA A 264 21.98 0.16 1.55
CA ALA A 264 23.31 -0.31 1.16
C ALA A 264 23.60 -0.03 -0.32
N ASN A 265 22.56 -0.01 -1.17
CA ASN A 265 22.64 0.38 -2.56
C ASN A 265 21.33 1.02 -3.05
N PRO A 266 21.38 2.13 -3.81
CA PRO A 266 22.51 3.06 -3.86
C PRO A 266 22.85 3.60 -2.47
N LYS A 267 24.11 4.00 -2.26
CA LYS A 267 24.54 4.73 -1.06
C LYS A 267 24.23 6.21 -1.21
N ASN A 268 24.24 6.92 -0.09
CA ASN A 268 24.10 8.36 -0.11
C ASN A 268 25.29 9.02 -0.83
N GLY A 269 24.99 9.86 -1.82
CA GLY A 269 25.93 10.55 -2.69
C GLY A 269 26.36 9.73 -3.93
N ASP A 270 25.80 8.54 -4.14
CA ASP A 270 26.21 7.71 -5.28
C ASP A 270 25.84 8.34 -6.63
N VAL A 271 26.61 7.94 -7.65
CA VAL A 271 26.35 8.24 -9.05
C VAL A 271 26.15 6.91 -9.78
N ILE A 272 24.94 6.67 -10.27
CA ILE A 272 24.64 5.56 -11.16
C ILE A 272 24.99 6.00 -12.58
N ASN A 273 25.90 5.28 -13.22
CA ASN A 273 26.36 5.61 -14.57
C ASN A 273 25.47 4.95 -15.62
N GLY A 274 24.98 5.75 -16.57
CA GLY A 274 24.14 5.30 -17.66
C GLY A 274 22.66 5.50 -17.37
N VAL A 275 22.00 6.24 -18.26
CA VAL A 275 20.53 6.37 -18.23
C VAL A 275 19.86 5.05 -18.59
N LYS A 276 18.71 4.79 -17.98
CA LYS A 276 17.88 3.59 -18.22
C LYS A 276 18.65 2.28 -18.07
N GLN A 277 19.64 2.26 -17.18
CA GLN A 277 20.35 1.03 -16.83
C GLN A 277 19.72 0.38 -15.58
N PRO A 278 19.49 -0.94 -15.59
CA PRO A 278 18.96 -1.64 -14.44
C PRO A 278 19.91 -1.54 -13.24
N PHE A 279 19.35 -1.45 -12.05
CA PHE A 279 20.09 -1.59 -10.81
C PHE A 279 19.21 -2.14 -9.69
N THR A 280 19.84 -2.73 -8.69
CA THR A 280 19.15 -3.32 -7.54
C THR A 280 19.21 -2.38 -6.35
N ILE A 281 18.08 -2.00 -5.78
CA ILE A 281 18.02 -1.37 -4.46
C ILE A 281 18.30 -2.45 -3.41
N VAL A 282 19.18 -2.16 -2.46
CA VAL A 282 19.46 -3.02 -1.31
C VAL A 282 19.33 -2.21 -0.03
N MET A 283 18.50 -2.67 0.89
CA MET A 283 18.31 -2.08 2.21
C MET A 283 18.61 -3.11 3.30
N ASN A 284 19.55 -2.80 4.19
CA ASN A 284 19.72 -3.57 5.42
C ASN A 284 18.57 -3.24 6.38
N ILE A 285 18.01 -4.25 7.04
CA ILE A 285 16.94 -4.11 8.01
C ILE A 285 17.19 -5.00 9.23
N ALA A 286 16.82 -4.51 10.41
CA ALA A 286 16.95 -5.23 11.66
C ALA A 286 15.71 -5.07 12.54
N ARG A 287 15.44 -6.10 13.35
CA ARG A 287 14.39 -6.11 14.40
C ARG A 287 12.97 -5.94 13.87
N MET A 288 12.71 -6.48 12.68
CA MET A 288 11.40 -6.55 12.07
C MET A 288 11.25 -7.88 11.36
N GLN A 289 10.10 -8.53 11.49
CA GLN A 289 9.73 -9.67 10.66
C GLN A 289 9.09 -9.15 9.37
N THR A 290 9.90 -9.03 8.34
CA THR A 290 9.50 -8.58 6.99
C THR A 290 8.86 -9.70 6.17
N GLY A 291 8.19 -9.33 5.07
CA GLY A 291 7.58 -10.27 4.13
C GLY A 291 6.12 -10.62 4.43
N SER A 292 5.50 -9.92 5.38
CA SER A 292 4.09 -10.05 5.71
C SER A 292 3.34 -8.82 5.20
N PHE A 293 2.63 -8.98 4.09
CA PHE A 293 1.80 -7.94 3.49
C PHE A 293 0.40 -8.49 3.24
N VAL A 294 -0.62 -7.70 3.56
CA VAL A 294 -2.03 -8.06 3.35
C VAL A 294 -2.56 -7.29 2.14
N ASN A 295 -3.57 -7.83 1.46
CA ASN A 295 -4.19 -7.19 0.30
C ASN A 295 -4.63 -5.74 0.61
N ALA A 296 -3.96 -4.78 -0.02
CA ALA A 296 -4.17 -3.35 0.23
C ALA A 296 -5.51 -2.84 -0.31
N GLN A 297 -6.18 -3.56 -1.21
CA GLN A 297 -7.47 -3.14 -1.77
C GLN A 297 -8.63 -3.54 -0.86
N GLN A 298 -8.44 -4.58 -0.03
CA GLN A 298 -9.50 -5.20 0.77
C GLN A 298 -9.31 -5.03 2.28
N ASN A 299 -8.08 -4.89 2.75
CA ASN A 299 -7.74 -4.92 4.17
C ASN A 299 -6.83 -3.76 4.59
N TYR A 300 -6.92 -2.64 3.90
CA TYR A 300 -6.12 -1.44 4.16
C TYR A 300 -6.41 -0.88 5.56
N PHE A 301 -5.39 -0.86 6.41
CA PHE A 301 -5.48 -0.50 7.84
C PHE A 301 -6.56 -1.26 8.62
N ALA A 302 -6.97 -2.43 8.13
CA ALA A 302 -8.10 -3.17 8.68
C ALA A 302 -7.76 -3.97 9.95
N ALA A 303 -6.46 -4.16 10.23
CA ALA A 303 -6.01 -4.87 11.41
C ALA A 303 -4.91 -4.11 12.15
N PRO A 304 -4.86 -4.19 13.49
CA PRO A 304 -3.82 -3.56 14.28
C PRO A 304 -2.42 -4.10 13.98
N GLN A 305 -1.38 -3.31 14.28
CA GLN A 305 0.01 -3.78 14.26
C GLN A 305 0.19 -5.01 15.17
N GLN A 306 0.93 -6.01 14.67
CA GLN A 306 1.19 -7.25 15.39
C GLN A 306 2.68 -7.43 15.65
N LEU A 307 3.00 -8.19 16.70
CA LEU A 307 4.35 -8.59 17.07
C LEU A 307 4.44 -10.12 16.95
N ASN A 308 5.61 -10.62 16.57
CA ASN A 308 5.92 -12.04 16.66
C ASN A 308 6.33 -12.43 18.10
N ASP A 309 6.63 -13.71 18.31
CA ASP A 309 7.03 -14.25 19.61
C ASP A 309 8.32 -13.61 20.16
N GLN A 310 9.18 -13.06 19.30
CA GLN A 310 10.37 -12.31 19.68
C GLN A 310 10.07 -10.83 20.01
N GLY A 311 8.83 -10.39 19.90
CA GLY A 311 8.40 -9.01 20.11
C GLY A 311 8.79 -8.05 18.99
N GLN A 312 9.09 -8.56 17.80
CA GLN A 312 9.38 -7.77 16.59
C GLN A 312 8.10 -7.52 15.80
N ILE A 313 8.00 -6.35 15.18
CA ILE A 313 6.86 -6.01 14.34
C ILE A 313 6.79 -6.95 13.13
N ILE A 314 5.59 -7.45 12.84
CA ILE A 314 5.27 -8.23 11.64
C ILE A 314 4.77 -7.29 10.55
N GLY A 315 5.45 -7.28 9.40
CA GLY A 315 5.11 -6.37 8.32
C GLY A 315 5.93 -6.53 7.06
N HIS A 316 6.03 -5.46 6.29
CA HIS A 316 6.75 -5.38 5.02
C HIS A 316 7.30 -3.96 4.83
N SER A 317 8.03 -3.74 3.73
CA SER A 317 8.58 -2.43 3.43
C SER A 317 8.19 -2.00 2.03
N HIS A 318 8.12 -0.70 1.79
CA HIS A 318 8.14 -0.14 0.45
C HIS A 318 9.44 0.63 0.22
N VAL A 319 9.80 0.79 -1.04
CA VAL A 319 10.83 1.74 -1.47
C VAL A 319 10.24 2.69 -2.48
N VAL A 320 10.60 3.96 -2.38
CA VAL A 320 10.15 5.02 -3.28
C VAL A 320 11.35 5.84 -3.74
N ILE A 321 11.45 6.09 -5.04
CA ILE A 321 12.43 6.99 -5.64
C ILE A 321 11.68 8.19 -6.22
N GLU A 322 12.07 9.38 -5.81
CA GLU A 322 11.52 10.64 -6.29
C GLU A 322 12.60 11.43 -7.04
N LEU A 323 12.24 12.00 -8.19
CA LEU A 323 13.09 12.94 -8.90
C LEU A 323 13.08 14.29 -8.18
N LEU A 324 14.26 14.83 -7.96
CA LEU A 324 14.49 16.16 -7.39
C LEU A 324 14.91 17.14 -8.49
N GLU A 325 14.68 18.44 -8.25
CA GLU A 325 15.25 19.49 -9.12
C GLU A 325 16.78 19.47 -9.10
N SER A 326 17.36 19.22 -7.92
CA SER A 326 18.79 18.98 -7.67
C SER A 326 18.97 18.41 -6.25
N LEU A 327 20.16 17.92 -5.93
CA LEU A 327 20.48 17.43 -4.57
C LEU A 327 20.39 18.53 -3.49
N GLU A 328 20.57 19.79 -3.88
CA GLU A 328 20.49 20.95 -2.97
C GLU A 328 19.07 21.54 -2.90
N SER A 329 18.10 20.95 -3.62
CA SER A 329 16.74 21.50 -3.66
C SER A 329 16.08 21.41 -2.30
N THR A 330 15.51 22.54 -1.86
CA THR A 330 14.66 22.62 -0.67
C THR A 330 13.18 22.64 -1.05
N GLN A 331 12.84 22.37 -2.32
CA GLN A 331 11.44 22.28 -2.75
C GLN A 331 10.80 21.02 -2.18
N VAL A 332 9.56 21.14 -1.72
CA VAL A 332 8.78 20.02 -1.21
C VAL A 332 8.33 19.15 -2.41
N PRO A 333 8.74 17.88 -2.50
CA PRO A 333 8.25 16.98 -3.54
C PRO A 333 6.74 16.74 -3.41
N ASP A 334 6.06 16.55 -4.54
CA ASP A 334 4.66 16.11 -4.52
C ASP A 334 4.64 14.62 -4.20
N PRO A 335 4.04 14.19 -3.06
CA PRO A 335 4.02 12.78 -2.66
C PRO A 335 3.20 11.89 -3.62
N ASN A 336 2.47 12.48 -4.56
CA ASN A 336 1.78 11.76 -5.62
C ASN A 336 2.67 11.49 -6.84
N VAL A 337 3.92 11.95 -6.89
CA VAL A 337 4.79 11.81 -8.06
C VAL A 337 6.08 11.11 -7.67
N PHE A 338 6.33 9.94 -8.25
CA PHE A 338 7.55 9.17 -8.01
C PHE A 338 8.10 8.61 -9.33
N ALA A 339 9.43 8.46 -9.39
CA ALA A 339 10.12 7.84 -10.50
C ALA A 339 10.06 6.30 -10.41
N PHE A 340 10.01 5.76 -9.20
CA PHE A 340 9.86 4.33 -8.93
C PHE A 340 9.17 4.11 -7.58
N PHE A 341 8.31 3.09 -7.49
CA PHE A 341 7.73 2.62 -6.24
C PHE A 341 7.64 1.10 -6.29
N LYS A 342 8.03 0.43 -5.21
CA LYS A 342 7.88 -1.02 -5.09
C LYS A 342 7.53 -1.41 -3.67
N GLY A 343 6.53 -2.27 -3.54
CA GLY A 343 6.31 -3.05 -2.33
C GLY A 343 7.30 -4.21 -2.25
N VAL A 344 8.10 -4.23 -1.19
CA VAL A 344 9.04 -5.31 -0.88
C VAL A 344 8.35 -6.27 0.08
N ASN A 345 7.71 -7.23 -0.57
CA ASN A 345 6.77 -8.16 0.04
C ASN A 345 7.40 -9.50 0.44
N THR A 346 8.71 -9.65 0.20
CA THR A 346 9.49 -10.85 0.52
C THR A 346 10.17 -10.70 1.88
N PRO A 347 10.42 -11.81 2.60
CA PRO A 347 11.25 -11.77 3.80
C PRO A 347 12.68 -11.31 3.48
N ALA A 348 13.28 -10.54 4.39
CA ALA A 348 14.66 -10.14 4.29
C ALA A 348 15.59 -11.37 4.31
N GLN A 349 16.53 -11.42 3.37
CA GLN A 349 17.53 -12.49 3.28
C GLN A 349 18.85 -11.97 3.85
N GLY A 350 19.38 -12.64 4.89
CA GLY A 350 20.61 -12.16 5.55
C GLY A 350 20.50 -10.74 6.13
N GLY A 351 19.28 -10.31 6.48
CA GLY A 351 19.02 -8.94 6.95
C GLY A 351 18.91 -7.91 5.82
N GLN A 352 18.73 -8.33 4.57
CA GLN A 352 18.59 -7.44 3.41
C GLN A 352 17.25 -7.61 2.71
N LEU A 353 16.66 -6.47 2.36
CA LEU A 353 15.53 -6.33 1.46
C LEU A 353 16.05 -5.81 0.11
N THR A 354 15.56 -6.38 -0.99
CA THR A 354 15.97 -6.00 -2.35
C THR A 354 14.78 -5.62 -3.22
N ALA A 355 15.00 -4.69 -4.14
CA ALA A 355 14.03 -4.32 -5.16
C ALA A 355 14.74 -3.96 -6.46
N GLU A 356 14.35 -4.60 -7.56
CA GLU A 356 14.94 -4.35 -8.87
C GLU A 356 14.30 -3.14 -9.55
N VAL A 357 15.14 -2.25 -10.07
CA VAL A 357 14.74 -1.11 -10.91
C VAL A 357 15.11 -1.44 -12.35
N ASN A 358 14.38 -2.39 -12.95
CA ASN A 358 14.72 -3.00 -14.25
C ASN A 358 14.85 -1.98 -15.39
N GLU A 359 13.94 -1.01 -15.45
CA GLU A 359 13.94 0.04 -16.49
C GLU A 359 14.99 1.14 -16.24
N GLY A 360 15.72 1.05 -15.13
CA GLY A 360 16.59 2.11 -14.65
C GLY A 360 15.86 3.43 -14.46
N LEU A 361 16.62 4.52 -14.50
CA LEU A 361 16.14 5.89 -14.30
C LEU A 361 16.69 6.82 -15.38
N ASP A 362 15.97 7.92 -15.63
CA ASP A 362 16.50 9.01 -16.46
C ASP A 362 17.67 9.72 -15.74
N ALA A 363 18.43 10.55 -16.46
CA ALA A 363 19.45 11.37 -15.81
C ALA A 363 18.80 12.38 -14.85
N GLY A 364 19.33 12.50 -13.63
CA GLY A 364 18.74 13.37 -12.62
C GLY A 364 19.30 13.19 -11.22
N ALA A 365 18.83 14.03 -10.30
CA ALA A 365 19.06 13.91 -8.86
C ALA A 365 17.85 13.24 -8.22
N TYR A 366 18.08 12.27 -7.33
CA TYR A 366 17.03 11.42 -6.79
C TYR A 366 17.12 11.31 -5.28
N ARG A 367 15.96 11.19 -4.64
CA ARG A 367 15.81 10.74 -3.25
C ARG A 367 15.22 9.33 -3.27
N LEU A 368 15.88 8.38 -2.62
CA LEU A 368 15.36 7.05 -2.33
C LEU A 368 15.03 6.97 -0.85
N CYS A 369 13.78 6.65 -0.52
CA CYS A 369 13.32 6.45 0.86
C CYS A 369 12.64 5.09 1.03
N SER A 370 12.63 4.60 2.26
CA SER A 370 11.83 3.44 2.66
C SER A 370 10.54 3.84 3.35
N ILE A 371 9.56 2.93 3.33
CA ILE A 371 8.34 2.99 4.14
C ILE A 371 8.19 1.63 4.81
N ASN A 372 8.62 1.52 6.06
CA ASN A 372 8.40 0.32 6.86
C ASN A 372 6.97 0.33 7.39
N ALA A 373 6.23 -0.72 7.07
CA ALA A 373 4.80 -0.82 7.35
C ALA A 373 4.48 -2.12 8.10
N ALA A 374 3.50 -2.07 8.99
CA ALA A 374 2.89 -3.29 9.51
C ALA A 374 2.12 -4.01 8.39
N ALA A 375 1.70 -5.26 8.65
CA ALA A 375 1.12 -6.11 7.61
C ALA A 375 -0.08 -5.49 6.85
N ASN A 376 -0.89 -4.67 7.52
CA ASN A 376 -2.06 -4.00 6.95
C ASN A 376 -1.77 -2.57 6.45
N HIS A 377 -0.52 -2.27 6.11
CA HIS A 377 -0.02 -1.05 5.47
C HIS A 377 0.13 0.19 6.36
N GLN A 378 -0.30 0.14 7.63
CA GLN A 378 -0.07 1.26 8.53
C GLN A 378 1.44 1.48 8.77
N PRO A 379 1.90 2.74 8.81
CA PRO A 379 3.26 3.04 9.25
C PRO A 379 3.53 2.37 10.59
N ILE A 380 4.72 1.81 10.76
CA ILE A 380 5.08 1.15 12.01
C ILE A 380 5.14 2.14 13.17
N ILE A 381 4.66 1.71 14.34
CA ILE A 381 4.61 2.53 15.56
C ILE A 381 5.53 1.92 16.62
N VAL A 382 6.29 2.78 17.31
CA VAL A 382 7.34 2.44 18.28
C VAL A 382 7.09 3.10 19.66
N PRO A 383 7.69 2.60 20.76
CA PRO A 383 7.22 2.89 22.14
C PRO A 383 7.63 4.23 22.72
N VAL A 384 8.50 4.99 22.05
CA VAL A 384 9.03 6.26 22.58
C VAL A 384 9.12 7.28 21.46
N ALA A 385 8.90 8.56 21.77
CA ALA A 385 9.04 9.64 20.78
C ALA A 385 10.51 9.96 20.47
N GLN A 386 11.42 9.77 21.43
CA GLN A 386 12.85 9.99 21.25
C GLN A 386 13.53 8.70 20.77
N HIS A 387 13.52 8.48 19.46
CA HIS A 387 14.18 7.34 18.82
C HIS A 387 14.90 7.75 17.53
N GLY A 388 15.81 6.89 17.06
CA GLY A 388 16.42 7.04 15.73
C GLY A 388 15.42 6.72 14.62
N MET A 389 15.71 7.14 13.39
CA MET A 389 14.82 6.88 12.26
C MET A 389 14.63 5.37 12.05
N ILE A 390 13.36 4.97 11.89
CA ILE A 390 12.96 3.58 11.65
C ILE A 390 12.91 3.27 10.15
N ASP A 391 12.77 4.30 9.32
CA ASP A 391 13.04 4.30 7.88
C ASP A 391 14.44 4.85 7.59
N ASP A 392 14.83 4.83 6.33
CA ASP A 392 16.02 5.50 5.81
C ASP A 392 15.71 6.27 4.54
N CYS A 393 16.52 7.29 4.27
CA CYS A 393 16.55 7.99 3.00
C CYS A 393 18.00 8.23 2.57
N VAL A 394 18.27 8.06 1.28
CA VAL A 394 19.55 8.40 0.64
C VAL A 394 19.30 9.21 -0.61
N TYR A 395 20.30 10.00 -0.98
CA TYR A 395 20.27 10.84 -2.16
C TYR A 395 21.33 10.36 -3.15
N PHE A 396 21.03 10.33 -4.43
CA PHE A 396 21.97 9.87 -5.45
C PHE A 396 21.67 10.57 -6.79
N THR A 397 22.55 10.38 -7.77
CA THR A 397 22.34 10.90 -9.13
C THR A 397 22.46 9.79 -10.16
N VAL A 398 21.82 10.00 -11.31
CA VAL A 398 21.99 9.19 -12.51
C VAL A 398 22.67 10.07 -13.55
N ALA A 399 23.85 9.65 -13.99
CA ALA A 399 24.64 10.37 -14.99
C ALA A 399 24.45 9.73 -16.37
N ALA A 400 24.55 10.57 -17.41
CA ALA A 400 24.48 10.15 -18.81
C ALA A 400 25.64 9.25 -19.22
#